data_AF-A0A133RZU2-F1
#
_entry.id   AF-A0A133RZU2-F1
#
_cell.length_a   1.000
_cell.length_b   1.000
_cell.length_c   1.000
_cell.angle_alpha   90.00
_cell.angle_beta   90.00
_cell.angle_gamma   90.00
#
_symmetry.space_group_name_H-M   'P 1'
#
loop_
_entity.id
_entity.type
_entity.pdbx_description
1 polymer ?
#
loop_
_entity_poly.entity_id
_entity_poly.type
_entity_poly.pdbx_seq_one_letter_code
_entity_poly.pdbx_strand_id
1 'polypeptide(L)'
;MAQIAGNLQRIKNGQRRYAITPRIPAGFIQPDQLQKYIDVANKFGAVLKLTGSQRIMITNLKAEDVDAAWDMLGMEPAYMVSNRVRSVKICPGTTFCKRAKQDSVHLGMQLERKYLSQEMPSKMKIGVSGCINSCTESRMKDVGVIGTVEGWSIYAGGSGGAHPRIGDLIAEVTTEKEALALVDRIIEYYKANAQIERMGEFIDRIGLDAFKEAVLGDLEGAPTEAKAAEPIVNLPGHGNDPEVETPRLEPGQPITPDTIIRDIVDIYPNTVPVLQSIGMGCLGCPSSTMEPLWQAAEIHGVNVYDLLNKLETARKGA
;
A
#
# COMPACT_ATOMS: atom_id res chain seq x y z
N MET A 1 9.61 -34.46 -16.18
CA MET A 1 10.54 -33.30 -16.15
C MET A 1 10.29 -32.58 -14.84
N ALA A 2 11.33 -32.33 -14.04
CA ALA A 2 11.18 -31.59 -12.80
C ALA A 2 10.51 -30.23 -13.09
N GLN A 3 9.63 -29.78 -12.18
CA GLN A 3 8.96 -28.49 -12.33
C GLN A 3 10.01 -27.39 -12.16
N ILE A 4 10.36 -26.71 -13.25
CA ILE A 4 11.31 -25.59 -13.23
C ILE A 4 10.72 -24.50 -12.35
N ALA A 5 11.49 -24.06 -11.36
CA ALA A 5 11.08 -23.09 -10.36
C ALA A 5 11.10 -21.64 -10.90
N GLY A 6 10.53 -21.44 -12.09
CA GLY A 6 10.51 -20.18 -12.83
C GLY A 6 9.38 -20.12 -13.85
N ASN A 7 9.00 -18.92 -14.25
CA ASN A 7 7.93 -18.70 -15.22
C ASN A 7 8.49 -18.77 -16.64
N LEU A 8 7.90 -19.62 -17.48
CA LEU A 8 8.23 -19.69 -18.90
C LEU A 8 7.96 -18.33 -19.57
N GLN A 9 8.97 -17.81 -20.26
CA GLN A 9 8.86 -16.61 -21.08
C GLN A 9 8.46 -16.96 -22.51
N ARG A 10 8.10 -15.93 -23.29
CA ARG A 10 7.79 -16.08 -24.71
C ARG A 10 8.93 -16.81 -25.43
N ILE A 11 8.59 -17.93 -26.05
CA ILE A 11 9.53 -18.72 -26.86
C ILE A 11 9.93 -17.88 -28.09
N LYS A 12 11.23 -17.69 -28.30
CA LYS A 12 11.80 -17.01 -29.46
C LYS A 12 12.76 -17.97 -30.17
N ASN A 13 12.57 -18.17 -31.47
CA ASN A 13 13.44 -19.04 -32.29
C ASN A 13 13.61 -20.46 -31.69
N GLY A 14 12.53 -21.03 -31.15
CA GLY A 14 12.57 -22.35 -30.48
C GLY A 14 13.23 -22.36 -29.10
N GLN A 15 13.82 -21.25 -28.64
CA GLN A 15 14.49 -21.16 -27.35
C GLN A 15 13.49 -20.86 -26.23
N ARG A 16 13.49 -21.73 -25.21
CA ARG A 16 12.75 -21.52 -23.96
C ARG A 16 13.63 -20.75 -22.99
N ARG A 17 13.10 -19.67 -22.42
CA ARG A 17 13.73 -18.86 -21.38
C ARG A 17 12.78 -18.72 -20.20
N TYR A 18 13.32 -18.49 -19.03
CA TYR A 18 12.58 -18.41 -17.78
C TYR A 18 12.83 -17.08 -17.08
N ALA A 19 11.84 -16.69 -16.29
CA ALA A 19 11.95 -15.56 -15.38
C ALA A 19 11.58 -15.97 -13.96
N ILE A 20 12.40 -15.54 -13.01
CA ILE A 20 12.12 -15.67 -11.58
C ILE A 20 11.75 -14.31 -11.02
N THR A 21 10.87 -14.27 -10.02
CA THR A 21 10.52 -13.04 -9.31
C THR A 21 10.67 -13.32 -7.83
N PRO A 22 11.91 -13.18 -7.29
CA PRO A 22 12.17 -13.45 -5.89
C PRO A 22 11.36 -12.50 -5.00
N ARG A 23 11.04 -12.96 -3.78
CA ARG A 23 10.23 -12.18 -2.82
C ARG A 23 11.02 -10.94 -2.40
N ILE A 24 10.37 -9.78 -2.50
CA ILE A 24 10.81 -8.52 -1.88
C ILE A 24 9.66 -8.10 -0.96
N PRO A 25 9.77 -8.31 0.36
CA PRO A 25 8.70 -7.99 1.31
C PRO A 25 8.32 -6.52 1.18
N ALA A 26 7.03 -6.26 0.93
CA ALA A 26 6.48 -4.90 0.83
C ALA A 26 7.20 -3.96 -0.16
N GLY A 27 8.04 -4.49 -1.06
CA GLY A 27 8.87 -3.70 -1.96
C GLY A 27 10.10 -3.04 -1.35
N PHE A 28 10.44 -3.34 -0.08
CA PHE A 28 11.66 -2.86 0.57
C PHE A 28 12.79 -3.88 0.39
N ILE A 29 13.96 -3.40 -0.05
CA ILE A 29 15.13 -4.24 -0.30
C ILE A 29 16.36 -3.58 0.32
N GLN A 30 17.17 -4.37 1.03
CA GLN A 30 18.46 -3.91 1.55
C GLN A 30 19.51 -3.89 0.44
N PRO A 31 20.52 -3.00 0.49
CA PRO A 31 21.53 -2.88 -0.57
C PRO A 31 22.32 -4.17 -0.84
N ASP A 32 22.66 -4.92 0.20
CA ASP A 32 23.35 -6.21 0.10
C ASP A 32 22.49 -7.25 -0.64
N GLN A 33 21.20 -7.29 -0.36
CA GLN A 33 20.28 -8.16 -1.07
C GLN A 33 20.10 -7.69 -2.52
N LEU A 34 20.02 -6.38 -2.78
CA LEU A 34 19.96 -5.84 -4.15
C LEU A 34 21.23 -6.18 -4.94
N GLN A 35 22.40 -6.16 -4.30
CA GLN A 35 23.67 -6.57 -4.93
C GLN A 35 23.60 -8.02 -5.44
N LYS A 36 23.00 -8.95 -4.68
CA LYS A 36 22.81 -10.33 -5.16
C LYS A 36 21.96 -10.40 -6.45
N TYR A 37 20.94 -9.56 -6.60
CA TYR A 37 20.16 -9.51 -7.85
C TYR A 37 21.02 -9.06 -9.04
N ILE A 38 21.90 -8.08 -8.81
CA ILE A 38 22.86 -7.59 -9.81
C ILE A 38 23.84 -8.71 -10.19
N ASP A 39 24.38 -9.43 -9.21
CA ASP A 39 25.34 -10.51 -9.42
C ASP A 39 24.74 -11.66 -10.23
N VAL A 40 23.49 -12.06 -9.92
CA VAL A 40 22.74 -13.04 -10.71
C VAL A 40 22.49 -12.52 -12.13
N ALA A 41 22.09 -11.27 -12.28
CA ALA A 41 21.84 -10.68 -13.60
C ALA A 41 23.10 -10.71 -14.47
N ASN A 42 24.24 -10.29 -13.92
CA ASN A 42 25.53 -10.30 -14.59
C ASN A 42 25.99 -11.72 -14.94
N LYS A 43 25.85 -12.66 -14.01
CA LYS A 43 26.30 -14.06 -14.19
C LYS A 43 25.59 -14.76 -15.35
N PHE A 44 24.28 -14.56 -15.47
CA PHE A 44 23.45 -15.29 -16.45
C PHE A 44 23.07 -14.46 -17.68
N GLY A 45 23.61 -13.25 -17.84
CA GLY A 45 23.20 -12.34 -18.93
C GLY A 45 21.70 -12.03 -18.89
N ALA A 46 21.18 -11.90 -17.67
CA ALA A 46 19.77 -11.66 -17.39
C ALA A 46 19.46 -10.16 -17.34
N VAL A 47 18.20 -9.82 -17.59
CA VAL A 47 17.71 -8.43 -17.50
C VAL A 47 16.79 -8.30 -16.30
N LEU A 48 17.05 -7.28 -15.47
CA LEU A 48 16.22 -6.93 -14.33
C LEU A 48 15.03 -6.06 -14.76
N LYS A 49 13.82 -6.43 -14.35
CA LYS A 49 12.59 -5.69 -14.63
C LYS A 49 11.88 -5.33 -13.33
N LEU A 50 11.71 -4.03 -13.08
CA LEU A 50 10.78 -3.53 -12.06
C LEU A 50 9.34 -3.87 -12.44
N THR A 51 8.59 -4.43 -11.50
CA THR A 51 7.19 -4.85 -11.68
C THR A 51 6.24 -3.89 -10.97
N GLY A 52 4.99 -3.81 -11.44
CA GLY A 52 3.96 -2.95 -10.82
C GLY A 52 3.57 -3.34 -9.38
N SER A 53 4.06 -4.48 -8.89
CA SER A 53 3.88 -4.97 -7.51
C SER A 53 5.10 -4.70 -6.63
N GLN A 54 5.95 -3.71 -6.98
CA GLN A 54 7.15 -3.33 -6.21
C GLN A 54 8.18 -4.45 -6.07
N ARG A 55 8.31 -5.30 -7.10
CA ARG A 55 9.32 -6.38 -7.13
C ARG A 55 10.25 -6.26 -8.32
N ILE A 56 11.41 -6.91 -8.21
CA ILE A 56 12.39 -7.05 -9.29
C ILE A 56 12.27 -8.47 -9.87
N MET A 57 11.99 -8.56 -11.16
CA MET A 57 11.98 -9.82 -11.90
C MET A 57 13.31 -10.00 -12.63
N ILE A 58 13.90 -11.18 -12.53
CA ILE A 58 15.13 -11.58 -13.23
C ILE A 58 14.69 -12.42 -14.44
N THR A 59 15.06 -11.99 -15.65
CA THR A 59 14.58 -12.57 -16.91
C THR A 59 15.70 -13.21 -17.73
N ASN A 60 15.36 -13.94 -18.79
CA ASN A 60 16.30 -14.51 -19.77
C ASN A 60 17.16 -15.68 -19.26
N LEU A 61 16.75 -16.33 -18.17
CA LEU A 61 17.43 -17.52 -17.65
C LEU A 61 17.19 -18.73 -18.55
N LYS A 62 18.19 -19.60 -18.72
CA LYS A 62 17.96 -20.94 -19.29
C LYS A 62 17.33 -21.85 -18.23
N ALA A 63 16.79 -22.99 -18.65
CA ALA A 63 16.18 -23.93 -17.72
C ALA A 63 17.19 -24.41 -16.66
N GLU A 64 18.38 -24.77 -17.11
CA GLU A 64 19.49 -25.26 -16.32
C GLU A 64 20.10 -24.22 -15.37
N ASP A 65 19.85 -22.92 -15.60
CA ASP A 65 20.40 -21.83 -14.80
C ASP A 65 19.47 -21.42 -13.63
N VAL A 66 18.22 -21.89 -13.61
CA VAL A 66 17.20 -21.41 -12.66
C VAL A 66 17.58 -21.74 -11.22
N ASP A 67 18.01 -22.96 -10.94
CA ASP A 67 18.33 -23.39 -9.58
C ASP A 67 19.58 -22.66 -9.06
N ALA A 68 20.62 -22.54 -9.89
CA ALA A 68 21.82 -21.78 -9.57
C ALA A 68 21.53 -20.28 -9.31
N ALA A 69 20.54 -19.70 -10.01
CA ALA A 69 20.11 -18.33 -9.76
C ALA A 69 19.42 -18.17 -8.39
N TRP A 70 18.63 -19.17 -7.95
CA TRP A 70 18.04 -19.19 -6.61
C TRP A 70 19.08 -19.35 -5.51
N ASP A 71 20.06 -20.25 -5.70
CA ASP A 71 21.18 -20.46 -4.78
C ASP A 71 21.98 -19.18 -4.55
N MET A 72 22.30 -18.45 -5.63
CA MET A 72 23.01 -17.16 -5.56
C MET A 72 22.22 -16.09 -4.81
N LEU A 73 20.89 -16.10 -4.89
CA LEU A 73 20.04 -15.18 -4.13
C LEU A 73 19.98 -15.56 -2.64
N GLY A 74 20.21 -16.83 -2.30
CA GLY A 74 19.95 -17.41 -0.99
C GLY A 74 18.45 -17.40 -0.67
N MET A 75 17.61 -17.67 -1.67
CA MET A 75 16.15 -17.59 -1.56
C MET A 75 15.50 -18.82 -2.15
N GLU A 76 14.39 -19.24 -1.55
CA GLU A 76 13.58 -20.33 -2.07
C GLU A 76 12.56 -19.84 -3.12
N PRO A 77 12.24 -20.68 -4.11
CA PRO A 77 11.18 -20.37 -5.07
C PRO A 77 9.83 -20.23 -4.37
N ALA A 78 9.33 -19.00 -4.33
CA ALA A 78 8.29 -18.68 -3.36
C ALA A 78 6.88 -19.25 -3.67
N TYR A 79 6.62 -19.87 -4.84
CA TYR A 79 5.25 -19.93 -5.38
C TYR A 79 4.89 -21.16 -6.23
N MET A 80 4.23 -22.16 -5.63
CA MET A 80 3.78 -23.38 -6.34
C MET A 80 2.36 -23.30 -6.94
N VAL A 81 1.50 -22.38 -6.47
CA VAL A 81 0.09 -22.26 -6.91
C VAL A 81 -0.15 -20.95 -7.67
N SER A 82 -0.97 -21.02 -8.74
CA SER A 82 -1.27 -19.86 -9.61
C SER A 82 -2.34 -18.93 -9.02
N ASN A 83 -3.41 -19.48 -8.45
CA ASN A 83 -4.49 -18.71 -7.83
C ASN A 83 -4.24 -18.60 -6.33
N ARG A 84 -3.76 -17.44 -5.93
CA ARG A 84 -3.33 -17.16 -4.56
C ARG A 84 -3.23 -15.67 -4.32
N VAL A 85 -3.04 -15.31 -3.06
CA VAL A 85 -2.63 -13.97 -2.66
C VAL A 85 -1.22 -13.68 -3.18
N ARG A 86 -1.09 -12.58 -3.91
CA ARG A 86 0.19 -12.03 -4.38
C ARG A 86 0.82 -11.15 -3.29
N SER A 87 2.09 -10.78 -3.47
CA SER A 87 2.76 -9.83 -2.57
C SER A 87 1.90 -8.58 -2.38
N VAL A 88 1.83 -8.12 -1.13
CA VAL A 88 1.05 -6.93 -0.74
C VAL A 88 1.81 -5.69 -1.20
N LYS A 89 1.13 -4.81 -1.95
CA LYS A 89 1.72 -3.55 -2.42
C LYS A 89 1.56 -2.48 -1.35
N ILE A 90 2.65 -1.88 -0.89
CA ILE A 90 2.68 -1.02 0.32
C ILE A 90 3.38 0.29 0.00
N CYS A 91 2.80 1.44 0.35
CA CYS A 91 3.50 2.71 0.19
C CYS A 91 4.54 2.90 1.31
N PRO A 92 5.42 3.92 1.24
CA PRO A 92 6.43 4.10 2.28
C PRO A 92 5.90 4.40 3.69
N GLY A 93 4.58 4.56 3.88
CA GLY A 93 3.93 4.77 5.17
C GLY A 93 4.45 5.98 5.95
N THR A 94 4.11 6.06 7.23
CA THR A 94 4.63 7.09 8.15
C THR A 94 6.14 6.92 8.40
N THR A 95 6.68 5.72 8.13
CA THR A 95 8.12 5.41 8.19
C THR A 95 8.98 6.34 7.32
N PHE A 96 8.54 6.66 6.10
CA PHE A 96 9.34 7.49 5.17
C PHE A 96 8.55 8.58 4.43
N CYS A 97 7.22 8.51 4.43
CA CYS A 97 6.38 9.46 3.70
C CYS A 97 5.71 10.44 4.65
N LYS A 98 6.09 11.71 4.53
CA LYS A 98 5.48 12.83 5.25
C LYS A 98 3.97 13.03 5.02
N ARG A 99 3.38 12.35 4.03
CA ARG A 99 1.94 12.46 3.68
C ARG A 99 1.11 11.33 4.26
N ALA A 100 1.74 10.29 4.79
CA ALA A 100 1.02 9.17 5.36
C ALA A 100 0.32 9.62 6.64
N LYS A 101 -0.93 9.16 6.81
CA LYS A 101 -1.76 9.37 8.00
C LYS A 101 -1.71 8.17 8.94
N GLN A 102 -1.51 6.99 8.36
CA GLN A 102 -1.37 5.74 9.11
C GLN A 102 -0.14 4.96 8.66
N ASP A 103 0.41 4.15 9.56
CA ASP A 103 1.53 3.25 9.27
C ASP A 103 1.12 2.08 8.35
N SER A 104 1.07 2.34 7.05
CA SER A 104 0.82 1.31 6.05
C SER A 104 1.90 0.23 5.98
N VAL A 105 3.11 0.51 6.47
CA VAL A 105 4.20 -0.45 6.42
C VAL A 105 3.98 -1.53 7.48
N HIS A 106 3.65 -1.13 8.70
CA HIS A 106 3.32 -2.06 9.77
C HIS A 106 2.13 -2.97 9.39
N LEU A 107 0.98 -2.38 9.08
CA LEU A 107 -0.23 -3.11 8.70
C LEU A 107 -0.01 -3.98 7.44
N GLY A 108 0.63 -3.41 6.43
CA GLY A 108 0.89 -4.11 5.17
C GLY A 108 1.79 -5.33 5.35
N MET A 109 2.83 -5.23 6.19
CA MET A 109 3.71 -6.35 6.49
C MET A 109 3.00 -7.45 7.29
N GLN A 110 2.11 -7.11 8.22
CA GLN A 110 1.29 -8.10 8.92
C GLN A 110 0.39 -8.87 7.93
N LEU A 111 -0.29 -8.16 7.02
CA LEU A 111 -1.10 -8.76 5.98
C LEU A 111 -0.28 -9.64 5.04
N GLU A 112 0.92 -9.19 4.65
CA GLU A 112 1.80 -10.01 3.81
C GLU A 112 2.23 -11.29 4.54
N ARG A 113 2.66 -11.21 5.82
CA ARG A 113 3.03 -12.38 6.61
C ARG A 113 1.90 -13.40 6.72
N LYS A 114 0.67 -12.91 6.94
CA LYS A 114 -0.50 -13.75 7.14
C LYS A 114 -0.96 -14.42 5.85
N TYR A 115 -1.03 -13.67 4.76
CA TYR A 115 -1.74 -14.10 3.56
C TYR A 115 -0.85 -14.51 2.39
N LEU A 116 0.44 -14.18 2.41
CA LEU A 116 1.32 -14.43 1.27
C LEU A 116 1.24 -15.90 0.84
N SER A 117 0.94 -16.10 -0.45
CA SER A 117 0.80 -17.42 -1.06
C SER A 117 -0.35 -18.29 -0.58
N GLN A 118 -1.26 -17.77 0.25
CA GLN A 118 -2.50 -18.47 0.56
C GLN A 118 -3.30 -18.71 -0.73
N GLU A 119 -3.66 -19.96 -0.98
CA GLU A 119 -4.49 -20.37 -2.12
C GLU A 119 -5.86 -19.71 -2.05
N MET A 120 -6.32 -19.25 -3.22
CA MET A 120 -7.55 -18.47 -3.39
C MET A 120 -8.30 -18.93 -4.63
N PRO A 121 -9.63 -18.69 -4.71
CA PRO A 121 -10.42 -19.02 -5.90
C PRO A 121 -9.87 -18.40 -7.20
N SER A 122 -9.32 -17.19 -7.13
CA SER A 122 -8.57 -16.54 -8.21
C SER A 122 -7.34 -15.80 -7.69
N LYS A 123 -6.56 -15.18 -8.59
CA LYS A 123 -5.44 -14.32 -8.17
C LYS A 123 -5.97 -13.15 -7.33
N MET A 124 -5.40 -12.96 -6.15
CA MET A 124 -5.79 -11.89 -5.23
C MET A 124 -4.63 -10.92 -5.04
N LYS A 125 -4.91 -9.62 -5.16
CA LYS A 125 -3.97 -8.54 -4.88
C LYS A 125 -4.46 -7.74 -3.69
N ILE A 126 -3.55 -7.39 -2.80
CA ILE A 126 -3.80 -6.52 -1.65
C ILE A 126 -2.94 -5.27 -1.80
N GLY A 127 -3.49 -4.11 -1.46
CA GLY A 127 -2.77 -2.85 -1.43
C GLY A 127 -3.04 -2.07 -0.17
N VAL A 128 -2.00 -1.57 0.48
CA VAL A 128 -2.10 -0.77 1.71
C VAL A 128 -1.39 0.56 1.48
N SER A 129 -2.17 1.65 1.53
CA SER A 129 -1.66 3.01 1.42
C SER A 129 -1.89 3.75 2.72
N GLY A 130 -0.88 4.47 3.22
CA GLY A 130 -1.01 5.24 4.45
C GLY A 130 -1.85 6.52 4.31
N CYS A 131 -2.24 6.92 3.10
CA CYS A 131 -3.10 8.09 2.87
C CYS A 131 -3.92 7.98 1.57
N ILE A 132 -4.86 8.90 1.40
CA ILE A 132 -5.79 8.98 0.25
C ILE A 132 -5.12 9.13 -1.12
N ASN A 133 -3.85 9.53 -1.19
CA ASN A 133 -3.10 9.56 -2.46
C ASN A 133 -3.00 8.16 -3.08
N SER A 134 -3.15 7.11 -2.26
CA SER A 134 -3.28 5.73 -2.72
C SER A 134 -2.17 5.32 -3.69
N CYS A 135 -0.90 5.57 -3.35
CA CYS A 135 0.29 5.25 -4.17
C CYS A 135 0.38 3.75 -4.55
N THR A 136 -0.32 2.89 -3.82
CA THR A 136 -0.42 1.46 -4.10
C THR A 136 -1.60 1.10 -4.99
N GLU A 137 -2.34 2.07 -5.52
CA GLU A 137 -3.61 1.88 -6.21
C GLU A 137 -4.58 0.99 -5.40
N SER A 138 -4.72 1.24 -4.09
CA SER A 138 -5.50 0.40 -3.16
C SER A 138 -6.93 0.15 -3.66
N ARG A 139 -7.61 1.17 -4.21
CA ARG A 139 -8.97 1.01 -4.78
C ARG A 139 -9.04 0.14 -6.03
N MET A 140 -7.91 -0.22 -6.64
CA MET A 140 -7.82 -1.11 -7.81
C MET A 140 -7.28 -2.49 -7.45
N LYS A 141 -7.19 -2.82 -6.16
CA LYS A 141 -6.82 -4.15 -5.66
C LYS A 141 -8.06 -4.91 -5.24
N ASP A 142 -7.96 -6.24 -5.22
CA ASP A 142 -9.05 -7.09 -4.74
C ASP A 142 -9.39 -6.70 -3.30
N VAL A 143 -8.39 -6.47 -2.45
CA VAL A 143 -8.55 -5.82 -1.14
C VAL A 143 -7.67 -4.57 -1.05
N GLY A 144 -8.27 -3.43 -0.74
CA GLY A 144 -7.59 -2.15 -0.61
C GLY A 144 -7.75 -1.58 0.79
N VAL A 145 -6.65 -1.12 1.38
CA VAL A 145 -6.66 -0.41 2.66
C VAL A 145 -6.04 0.97 2.45
N ILE A 146 -6.70 2.01 2.93
CA ILE A 146 -6.27 3.40 2.80
C ILE A 146 -6.36 4.07 4.17
N GLY A 147 -5.23 4.58 4.66
CA GLY A 147 -5.19 5.38 5.88
C GLY A 147 -5.89 6.73 5.67
N THR A 148 -6.65 7.12 6.67
CA THR A 148 -7.25 8.44 6.84
C THR A 148 -6.75 9.02 8.17
N VAL A 149 -7.14 10.26 8.46
CA VAL A 149 -6.86 10.85 9.79
C VAL A 149 -7.62 10.07 10.87
N GLU A 150 -8.86 9.66 10.59
CA GLU A 150 -9.79 8.93 11.48
C GLU A 150 -9.56 7.41 11.55
N GLY A 151 -8.47 6.90 10.96
CA GLY A 151 -8.17 5.46 10.91
C GLY A 151 -8.00 4.95 9.48
N TRP A 152 -8.85 4.00 9.05
CA TRP A 152 -8.68 3.25 7.81
C TRP A 152 -9.99 3.11 7.04
N SER A 153 -9.96 3.40 5.74
CA SER A 153 -11.02 3.03 4.78
C SER A 153 -10.65 1.71 4.08
N ILE A 154 -11.54 0.71 4.17
CA ILE A 154 -11.35 -0.63 3.61
C ILE A 154 -12.22 -0.80 2.37
N TYR A 155 -11.60 -1.25 1.29
CA TYR A 155 -12.21 -1.47 -0.02
C TYR A 155 -12.10 -2.93 -0.46
N ALA A 156 -13.08 -3.42 -1.21
CA ALA A 156 -13.05 -4.75 -1.81
C ALA A 156 -13.53 -4.76 -3.27
N GLY A 157 -13.07 -5.74 -4.05
CA GLY A 157 -13.53 -5.99 -5.43
C GLY A 157 -12.78 -5.22 -6.52
N GLY A 158 -11.74 -4.45 -6.20
CA GLY A 158 -11.00 -3.68 -7.19
C GLY A 158 -10.16 -4.51 -8.17
N SER A 159 -9.95 -3.98 -9.37
CA SER A 159 -9.23 -4.66 -10.45
C SER A 159 -8.66 -3.66 -11.44
N GLY A 160 -7.36 -3.72 -11.73
CA GLY A 160 -6.72 -2.97 -12.83
C GLY A 160 -6.45 -3.79 -14.09
N GLY A 161 -7.24 -4.85 -14.34
CA GLY A 161 -7.04 -5.80 -15.44
C GLY A 161 -7.72 -5.40 -16.76
N ALA A 162 -8.01 -6.40 -17.60
CA ALA A 162 -8.75 -6.22 -18.86
C ALA A 162 -10.16 -5.61 -18.65
N HIS A 163 -10.76 -5.88 -17.49
CA HIS A 163 -11.97 -5.23 -17.00
C HIS A 163 -11.61 -4.43 -15.74
N PRO A 164 -11.26 -3.14 -15.88
CA PRO A 164 -11.01 -2.28 -14.74
C PRO A 164 -12.26 -2.14 -13.89
N ARG A 165 -12.11 -2.29 -12.58
CA ARG A 165 -13.17 -2.12 -11.59
C ARG A 165 -12.59 -1.35 -10.40
N ILE A 166 -13.28 -0.30 -9.98
CA ILE A 166 -12.97 0.38 -8.73
C ILE A 166 -13.58 -0.45 -7.60
N GLY A 167 -12.83 -0.68 -6.53
CA GLY A 167 -13.30 -1.39 -5.36
C GLY A 167 -14.34 -0.57 -4.60
N ASP A 168 -15.29 -1.26 -4.02
CA ASP A 168 -16.36 -0.68 -3.22
C ASP A 168 -15.85 -0.39 -1.81
N LEU A 169 -16.22 0.76 -1.25
CA LEU A 169 -15.97 1.05 0.16
C LEU A 169 -16.82 0.09 1.00
N ILE A 170 -16.15 -0.74 1.80
CA ILE A 170 -16.81 -1.72 2.68
C ILE A 170 -17.15 -1.07 4.02
N ALA A 171 -16.15 -0.51 4.70
CA ALA A 171 -16.31 0.26 5.92
C ALA A 171 -15.10 1.17 6.17
N GLU A 172 -15.31 2.11 7.08
CA GLU A 172 -14.26 2.89 7.72
C GLU A 172 -14.16 2.44 9.18
N VAL A 173 -12.94 2.25 9.65
CA VAL A 173 -12.65 1.74 11.00
C VAL A 173 -11.56 2.59 11.62
N THR A 174 -11.54 2.68 12.94
CA THR A 174 -10.66 3.62 13.66
C THR A 174 -9.29 3.02 13.94
N THR A 175 -9.21 1.70 14.14
CA THR A 175 -7.98 1.04 14.57
C THR A 175 -7.39 0.10 13.53
N GLU A 176 -6.07 -0.10 13.59
CA GLU A 176 -5.38 -1.11 12.80
C GLU A 176 -5.93 -2.52 13.05
N LYS A 177 -6.31 -2.83 14.31
CA LYS A 177 -6.87 -4.12 14.70
C LYS A 177 -8.20 -4.40 14.02
N GLU A 178 -9.10 -3.41 13.95
CA GLU A 178 -10.36 -3.51 13.22
C GLU A 178 -10.11 -3.66 11.72
N ALA A 179 -9.13 -2.94 11.16
CA ALA A 179 -8.76 -3.06 9.75
C ALA A 179 -8.28 -4.49 9.41
N LEU A 180 -7.41 -5.08 10.24
CA LEU A 180 -7.00 -6.47 10.11
C LEU A 180 -8.18 -7.44 10.18
N ALA A 181 -9.03 -7.30 11.21
CA ALA A 181 -10.19 -8.16 11.41
C ALA A 181 -11.16 -8.12 10.21
N LEU A 182 -11.43 -6.92 9.67
CA LEU A 182 -12.29 -6.79 8.50
C LEU A 182 -11.65 -7.40 7.24
N VAL A 183 -10.35 -7.19 7.02
CA VAL A 183 -9.63 -7.82 5.91
C VAL A 183 -9.66 -9.35 6.03
N ASP A 184 -9.53 -9.88 7.24
CA ASP A 184 -9.64 -11.31 7.50
C ASP A 184 -11.01 -11.84 7.08
N ARG A 185 -12.09 -11.20 7.53
CA ARG A 185 -13.46 -11.59 7.19
C ARG A 185 -13.72 -11.52 5.68
N ILE A 186 -13.25 -10.47 5.01
CA ILE A 186 -13.34 -10.33 3.55
C ILE A 186 -12.67 -11.50 2.84
N ILE A 187 -11.45 -11.86 3.25
CA ILE A 187 -10.67 -12.92 2.61
C ILE A 187 -11.28 -14.29 2.87
N GLU A 188 -11.69 -14.57 4.12
CA GLU A 188 -12.33 -15.83 4.50
C GLU A 188 -13.66 -16.02 3.80
N TYR A 189 -14.50 -14.99 3.78
CA TYR A 189 -15.80 -15.04 3.11
C TYR A 189 -15.65 -15.26 1.61
N TYR A 190 -14.75 -14.54 0.94
CA TYR A 190 -14.45 -14.75 -0.48
C TYR A 190 -13.93 -16.17 -0.74
N LYS A 191 -12.99 -16.66 0.08
CA LYS A 191 -12.42 -18.00 -0.08
C LYS A 191 -13.47 -19.10 0.08
N ALA A 192 -14.42 -18.94 0.99
CA ALA A 192 -15.45 -19.94 1.27
C ALA A 192 -16.61 -19.93 0.25
N ASN A 193 -16.93 -18.79 -0.35
CA ASN A 193 -18.19 -18.61 -1.09
C ASN A 193 -18.02 -18.28 -2.58
N ALA A 194 -16.82 -17.90 -3.03
CA ALA A 194 -16.58 -17.61 -4.43
C ALA A 194 -16.34 -18.88 -5.26
N GLN A 195 -16.76 -18.83 -6.52
CA GLN A 195 -16.34 -19.79 -7.53
C GLN A 195 -14.94 -19.41 -8.05
N ILE A 196 -14.48 -20.02 -9.15
CA ILE A 196 -13.24 -19.61 -9.83
C ILE A 196 -13.49 -18.29 -10.56
N GLU A 197 -13.53 -17.20 -9.80
CA GLU A 197 -13.89 -15.84 -10.24
C GLU A 197 -13.10 -14.81 -9.43
N ARG A 198 -12.95 -13.58 -9.94
CA ARG A 198 -12.29 -12.48 -9.21
C ARG A 198 -13.19 -11.95 -8.09
N MET A 199 -12.62 -11.33 -7.06
CA MET A 199 -13.41 -10.78 -5.94
C MET A 199 -14.47 -9.76 -6.41
N GLY A 200 -14.15 -8.93 -7.40
CA GLY A 200 -15.12 -8.01 -7.98
C GLY A 200 -16.30 -8.73 -8.65
N GLU A 201 -16.02 -9.77 -9.43
CA GLU A 201 -17.04 -10.59 -10.09
C GLU A 201 -17.92 -11.32 -9.06
N PHE A 202 -17.30 -11.82 -7.98
CA PHE A 202 -18.00 -12.41 -6.85
C PHE A 202 -18.98 -11.42 -6.19
N ILE A 203 -18.52 -10.20 -5.90
CA ILE A 203 -19.35 -9.14 -5.31
C ILE A 203 -20.49 -8.76 -6.27
N ASP A 204 -20.19 -8.59 -7.55
CA ASP A 204 -21.20 -8.24 -8.57
C ASP A 204 -22.28 -9.34 -8.69
N ARG A 205 -21.89 -10.61 -8.51
CA ARG A 205 -22.80 -11.77 -8.56
C ARG A 205 -23.75 -11.85 -7.35
N ILE A 206 -23.25 -11.60 -6.13
CA ILE A 206 -24.06 -11.73 -4.91
C ILE A 206 -24.73 -10.41 -4.49
N GLY A 207 -24.26 -9.28 -5.00
CA GLY A 207 -24.66 -7.94 -4.59
C GLY A 207 -23.80 -7.38 -3.46
N LEU A 208 -23.49 -6.08 -3.53
CA LEU A 208 -22.65 -5.39 -2.54
C LEU A 208 -23.27 -5.42 -1.13
N ASP A 209 -24.59 -5.25 -1.02
CA ASP A 209 -25.26 -5.23 0.29
C ASP A 209 -25.15 -6.59 0.99
N ALA A 210 -25.39 -7.69 0.28
CA ALA A 210 -25.21 -9.04 0.80
C ALA A 210 -23.75 -9.33 1.17
N PHE A 211 -22.79 -8.82 0.39
CA PHE A 211 -21.38 -8.93 0.72
C PHE A 211 -21.04 -8.16 2.00
N LYS A 212 -21.51 -6.91 2.14
CA LYS A 212 -21.32 -6.08 3.33
C LYS A 212 -21.92 -6.72 4.57
N GLU A 213 -23.16 -7.21 4.49
CA GLU A 213 -23.83 -7.89 5.59
C GLU A 213 -23.02 -9.11 6.09
N ALA A 214 -22.42 -9.87 5.18
CA ALA A 214 -21.62 -11.03 5.56
C ALA A 214 -20.29 -10.70 6.26
N VAL A 215 -19.66 -9.56 5.93
CA VAL A 215 -18.31 -9.22 6.41
C VAL A 215 -18.28 -8.21 7.56
N LEU A 216 -19.34 -7.41 7.76
CA LEU A 216 -19.36 -6.27 8.69
C LEU A 216 -19.78 -6.60 10.14
N GLY A 217 -19.93 -7.86 10.54
CA GLY A 217 -20.30 -8.19 11.93
C GLY A 217 -19.27 -7.71 12.97
N ASP A 218 -19.47 -8.04 14.25
CA ASP A 218 -18.68 -7.47 15.37
C ASP A 218 -17.16 -7.46 15.10
N LEU A 219 -16.58 -6.25 14.98
CA LEU A 219 -15.19 -6.02 14.55
C LEU A 219 -14.15 -6.25 15.66
N GLU A 220 -14.52 -6.96 16.73
CA GLU A 220 -13.58 -7.31 17.79
C GLU A 220 -12.80 -8.60 17.47
N GLY A 221 -11.53 -8.46 17.08
CA GLY A 221 -10.54 -9.53 17.23
C GLY A 221 -9.77 -9.94 15.97
N ALA A 222 -8.44 -10.01 16.11
CA ALA A 222 -7.59 -10.86 15.28
C ALA A 222 -6.45 -11.42 16.16
N PRO A 223 -6.14 -12.73 16.13
CA PRO A 223 -4.96 -13.30 16.76
C PRO A 223 -3.72 -13.21 15.86
N THR A 224 -2.58 -12.94 16.49
CA THR A 224 -1.24 -12.92 15.89
C THR A 224 -0.57 -14.28 16.04
N GLU A 225 -0.65 -15.15 15.03
CA GLU A 225 0.33 -16.23 14.88
C GLU A 225 1.20 -16.00 13.65
N ALA A 226 2.49 -15.74 13.87
CA ALA A 226 3.49 -15.60 12.83
C ALA A 226 4.13 -16.97 12.52
N LYS A 227 4.25 -17.31 11.22
CA LYS A 227 5.05 -18.46 10.76
C LYS A 227 6.53 -18.08 10.52
N ALA A 228 7.35 -19.11 10.48
CA ALA A 228 8.81 -19.19 10.66
C ALA A 228 9.74 -18.20 9.89
N ALA A 229 10.99 -18.17 10.37
CA ALA A 229 12.11 -17.25 10.10
C ALA A 229 12.14 -16.60 8.69
N GLU A 230 11.83 -15.31 8.66
CA GLU A 230 11.72 -14.48 7.47
C GLU A 230 12.95 -13.59 7.24
N PRO A 231 13.18 -13.09 6.00
CA PRO A 231 14.13 -12.01 5.77
C PRO A 231 13.68 -10.75 6.54
N ILE A 232 14.53 -10.30 7.46
CA ILE A 232 14.27 -9.15 8.32
C ILE A 232 14.51 -7.86 7.51
N VAL A 233 13.47 -7.03 7.38
CA VAL A 233 13.59 -5.66 6.86
C VAL A 233 13.63 -4.71 8.06
N ASN A 234 14.81 -4.13 8.35
CA ASN A 234 14.96 -3.12 9.38
C ASN A 234 14.51 -1.76 8.87
N LEU A 235 13.47 -1.19 9.49
CA LEU A 235 12.90 0.11 9.16
C LEU A 235 13.05 1.07 10.36
N PRO A 236 13.54 2.30 10.17
CA PRO A 236 13.60 3.30 11.24
C PRO A 236 12.24 3.99 11.45
N GLY A 237 11.83 4.18 12.72
CA GLY A 237 10.73 5.06 13.13
C GLY A 237 9.31 4.50 12.87
N HIS A 238 8.67 3.98 13.92
CA HIS A 238 7.26 3.59 13.94
C HIS A 238 6.52 4.44 14.97
N GLY A 239 5.42 5.08 14.57
CA GLY A 239 4.52 5.84 15.43
C GLY A 239 3.31 6.36 14.65
N ASN A 240 2.12 6.25 15.24
CA ASN A 240 0.89 6.90 14.79
C ASN A 240 0.55 7.99 15.81
N ASP A 241 0.33 9.22 15.36
CA ASP A 241 -0.12 10.34 16.19
C ASP A 241 -1.65 10.53 16.09
N PRO A 242 -2.32 10.96 17.18
CA PRO A 242 -3.78 10.91 17.31
C PRO A 242 -4.56 12.00 16.56
N GLU A 243 -5.85 11.69 16.39
CA GLU A 243 -6.90 12.33 15.60
C GLU A 243 -7.25 13.77 15.98
N VAL A 244 -7.61 14.58 14.97
CA VAL A 244 -8.35 15.84 15.14
C VAL A 244 -9.41 15.95 14.03
N GLU A 245 -10.70 15.89 14.39
CA GLU A 245 -11.82 16.31 13.54
C GLU A 245 -11.96 17.84 13.63
N THR A 246 -11.92 18.54 12.49
CA THR A 246 -12.01 20.01 12.50
C THR A 246 -13.05 20.60 11.54
N PRO A 247 -13.79 21.62 12.01
CA PRO A 247 -14.80 22.31 11.21
C PRO A 247 -14.15 23.12 10.08
N ARG A 248 -14.87 23.27 8.97
CA ARG A 248 -14.40 24.03 7.81
C ARG A 248 -14.30 25.52 8.12
N LEU A 249 -13.23 26.14 7.61
CA LEU A 249 -13.00 27.57 7.72
C LEU A 249 -13.97 28.35 6.82
N GLU A 250 -14.51 29.46 7.29
CA GLU A 250 -15.34 30.39 6.49
C GLU A 250 -14.62 31.72 6.21
N PRO A 251 -14.94 32.43 5.11
CA PRO A 251 -14.31 33.70 4.79
C PRO A 251 -14.41 34.72 5.92
N GLY A 252 -13.24 35.17 6.39
CA GLY A 252 -13.08 36.19 7.43
C GLY A 252 -12.67 35.64 8.80
N GLN A 253 -12.80 34.34 9.02
CA GLN A 253 -12.36 33.68 10.25
C GLN A 253 -10.84 33.66 10.39
N PRO A 254 -10.30 33.72 11.62
CA PRO A 254 -8.88 33.52 11.84
C PRO A 254 -8.49 32.07 11.54
N ILE A 255 -7.28 31.88 11.02
CA ILE A 255 -6.65 30.56 10.94
C ILE A 255 -6.36 30.11 12.38
N THR A 256 -6.56 28.84 12.67
CA THR A 256 -6.24 28.18 13.94
C THR A 256 -5.31 26.99 13.68
N PRO A 257 -4.61 26.46 14.71
CA PRO A 257 -3.83 25.21 14.58
C PRO A 257 -4.64 24.05 13.98
N ASP A 258 -5.94 24.06 14.23
CA ASP A 258 -6.92 23.05 13.85
C ASP A 258 -7.48 23.24 12.43
N THR A 259 -7.25 24.40 11.82
CA THR A 259 -7.77 24.70 10.49
C THR A 259 -7.13 23.79 9.44
N ILE A 260 -7.97 23.21 8.57
CA ILE A 260 -7.53 22.36 7.46
C ILE A 260 -6.76 23.17 6.41
N ILE A 261 -5.58 22.68 6.02
CA ILE A 261 -4.69 23.36 5.05
C ILE A 261 -5.42 23.69 3.74
N ARG A 262 -6.30 22.81 3.27
CA ARG A 262 -7.11 23.03 2.07
C ARG A 262 -7.94 24.30 2.19
N ASP A 263 -8.62 24.47 3.31
CA ASP A 263 -9.49 25.62 3.52
C ASP A 263 -8.66 26.91 3.63
N ILE A 264 -7.47 26.85 4.25
CA ILE A 264 -6.52 27.98 4.27
C ILE A 264 -6.12 28.39 2.85
N VAL A 265 -5.74 27.43 2.01
CA VAL A 265 -5.30 27.68 0.63
C VAL A 265 -6.44 28.19 -0.25
N ASP A 266 -7.62 27.59 -0.13
CA ASP A 266 -8.78 27.91 -0.96
C ASP A 266 -9.37 29.29 -0.59
N ILE A 267 -9.40 29.65 0.71
CA ILE A 267 -9.99 30.90 1.21
C ILE A 267 -8.95 32.04 1.23
N TYR A 268 -7.69 31.73 1.55
CA TYR A 268 -6.61 32.70 1.70
C TYR A 268 -5.41 32.35 0.79
N PRO A 269 -5.56 32.47 -0.54
CA PRO A 269 -4.52 32.05 -1.49
C PRO A 269 -3.19 32.82 -1.35
N ASN A 270 -3.22 34.03 -0.77
CA ASN A 270 -2.03 34.81 -0.41
C ASN A 270 -1.15 34.16 0.66
N THR A 271 -1.64 33.15 1.38
CA THR A 271 -0.87 32.39 2.38
C THR A 271 -0.02 31.27 1.76
N VAL A 272 -0.28 30.89 0.51
CA VAL A 272 0.41 29.78 -0.19
C VAL A 272 1.94 29.89 -0.16
N PRO A 273 2.57 31.06 -0.40
CA PRO A 273 4.03 31.17 -0.31
C PRO A 273 4.60 30.85 1.08
N VAL A 274 3.84 31.12 2.16
CA VAL A 274 4.25 30.80 3.53
C VAL A 274 4.27 29.28 3.73
N LEU A 275 3.21 28.59 3.31
CA LEU A 275 3.14 27.12 3.37
C LEU A 275 4.22 26.46 2.49
N GLN A 276 4.47 27.01 1.29
CA GLN A 276 5.55 26.52 0.43
C GLN A 276 6.94 26.71 1.05
N SER A 277 7.16 27.78 1.82
CA SER A 277 8.44 28.07 2.48
C SER A 277 8.86 27.02 3.51
N ILE A 278 7.90 26.31 4.11
CA ILE A 278 8.18 25.19 5.03
C ILE A 278 8.29 23.85 4.29
N GLY A 279 8.22 23.83 2.96
CA GLY A 279 8.36 22.64 2.13
C GLY A 279 7.04 22.01 1.65
N MET A 280 5.90 22.70 1.81
CA MET A 280 4.61 22.28 1.24
C MET A 280 4.48 22.71 -0.24
N GLY A 281 5.37 22.19 -1.10
CA GLY A 281 5.36 22.54 -2.54
C GLY A 281 4.19 21.98 -3.35
N CYS A 282 3.40 21.07 -2.78
CA CYS A 282 2.34 20.33 -3.47
C CYS A 282 0.94 20.62 -2.93
N LEU A 283 0.62 21.89 -2.63
CA LEU A 283 -0.68 22.29 -2.06
C LEU A 283 -1.89 22.06 -2.97
N GLY A 284 -1.70 21.52 -4.18
CA GLY A 284 -2.79 20.96 -5.01
C GLY A 284 -3.10 19.48 -4.75
N CYS A 285 -2.33 18.81 -3.88
CA CYS A 285 -2.47 17.38 -3.60
C CYS A 285 -3.36 17.14 -2.37
N PRO A 286 -4.45 16.36 -2.47
CA PRO A 286 -5.35 16.11 -1.34
C PRO A 286 -4.65 15.60 -0.07
N SER A 287 -3.63 14.76 -0.19
CA SER A 287 -2.89 14.25 0.98
C SER A 287 -2.02 15.28 1.68
N SER A 288 -1.78 16.44 1.07
CA SER A 288 -1.03 17.56 1.65
C SER A 288 -1.93 18.71 2.08
N THR A 289 -3.23 18.63 1.81
CA THR A 289 -4.18 19.70 2.15
C THR A 289 -5.33 19.24 3.04
N MET A 290 -5.60 17.94 3.12
CA MET A 290 -6.61 17.34 3.99
C MET A 290 -6.04 17.02 5.39
N GLU A 291 -5.27 17.95 5.95
CA GLU A 291 -4.66 17.83 7.29
C GLU A 291 -4.78 19.16 8.03
N PRO A 292 -4.87 19.16 9.37
CA PRO A 292 -4.87 20.40 10.15
C PRO A 292 -3.48 21.05 10.16
N LEU A 293 -3.45 22.36 10.36
CA LEU A 293 -2.23 23.16 10.36
C LEU A 293 -1.18 22.67 11.36
N TRP A 294 -1.59 22.24 12.55
CA TRP A 294 -0.68 21.71 13.57
C TRP A 294 0.05 20.46 13.09
N GLN A 295 -0.67 19.54 12.43
CA GLN A 295 -0.09 18.31 11.93
C GLN A 295 0.87 18.61 10.77
N ALA A 296 0.50 19.53 9.88
CA ALA A 296 1.39 19.99 8.82
C ALA A 296 2.67 20.61 9.39
N ALA A 297 2.57 21.38 10.49
CA ALA A 297 3.71 22.00 11.14
C ALA A 297 4.66 20.96 11.75
N GLU A 298 4.12 19.97 12.46
CA GLU A 298 4.87 18.87 13.06
C GLU A 298 5.61 18.03 12.00
N ILE A 299 4.91 17.62 10.93
CA ILE A 299 5.48 16.87 9.80
C ILE A 299 6.67 17.61 9.17
N HIS A 300 6.63 18.93 9.18
CA HIS A 300 7.64 19.81 8.59
C HIS A 300 8.65 20.35 9.60
N GLY A 301 8.61 19.89 10.85
CA GLY A 301 9.57 20.26 11.90
C GLY A 301 9.54 21.74 12.27
N VAL A 302 8.38 22.38 12.15
CA VAL A 302 8.17 23.80 12.48
C VAL A 302 7.19 23.95 13.63
N ASN A 303 7.41 24.96 14.47
CA ASN A 303 6.47 25.29 15.54
C ASN A 303 5.15 25.81 14.93
N VAL A 304 4.02 25.21 15.31
CA VAL A 304 2.71 25.57 14.77
C VAL A 304 2.34 27.03 15.01
N TYR A 305 2.70 27.62 16.15
CA TYR A 305 2.36 29.01 16.47
C TYR A 305 3.21 30.02 15.68
N ASP A 306 4.47 29.70 15.40
CA ASP A 306 5.31 30.51 14.49
C ASP A 306 4.76 30.50 13.06
N LEU A 307 4.36 29.32 12.59
CA LEU A 307 3.72 29.16 11.28
C LEU A 307 2.39 29.92 11.23
N LEU A 308 1.57 29.78 12.27
CA LEU A 308 0.28 30.47 12.40
C LEU A 308 0.45 31.99 12.33
N ASN A 309 1.43 32.56 13.03
CA ASN A 309 1.71 34.00 12.99
C ASN A 309 2.07 34.48 11.59
N LYS A 310 2.87 33.71 10.84
CA LYS A 310 3.22 34.03 9.45
C LYS A 310 2.01 33.94 8.53
N LEU A 311 1.16 32.93 8.71
CA LEU A 311 -0.07 32.75 7.94
C LEU A 311 -1.08 33.86 8.21
N GLU A 312 -1.29 34.23 9.48
CA GLU A 312 -2.18 35.34 9.84
C GLU A 312 -1.66 36.70 9.34
N THR A 313 -0.34 36.90 9.34
CA THR A 313 0.27 38.10 8.75
C THR A 313 0.02 38.16 7.23
N ALA A 314 0.24 37.04 6.54
CA ALA A 314 -0.05 36.95 5.11
C ALA A 314 -1.54 37.14 4.82
N ARG A 315 -2.42 36.48 5.59
CA ARG A 315 -3.89 36.56 5.48
C ARG A 315 -4.39 38.00 5.56
N LYS A 316 -3.91 38.77 6.53
CA LYS A 316 -4.34 40.15 6.77
C LYS A 316 -3.83 41.17 5.75
N GLY A 317 -2.91 40.74 4.86
CA GLY A 317 -2.27 41.62 3.89
C GLY A 317 -1.37 42.62 4.59
N ALA A 318 -0.11 42.25 4.80
CA ALA A 318 0.95 43.24 5.02
C ALA A 318 1.20 44.04 3.73
#